data_AF-A0A8B7DNU8-F1
#
_entry.id   AF-A0A8B7DNU8-F1
#
_cell.length_a   1.000
_cell.length_b   1.000
_cell.length_c   1.000
_cell.angle_alpha   90.00
_cell.angle_beta   90.00
_cell.angle_gamma   90.00
#
_symmetry.space_group_name_H-M   'P 1'
#
loop_
_entity.id
_entity.type
_entity.pdbx_description
1 polymer ?
#
loop_
_entity_poly.entity_id
_entity_poly.type
_entity_poly.pdbx_seq_one_letter_code
_entity_poly.pdbx_strand_id
1 'polypeptide(L)'
;MTSSCKSSLKALETSKGKLFGRDCIAANIVVQLNKLRYKDAKGDPKGFVTFLDQHELPRGLLPRYRGNRLHILFHTCGILIHHYAILKIFLCSGLALCGGLRNSLFQDFKSEIGIRELCVLALIGKLLSGPWMTKFYIAPGTGLDYISGIQVVKDVRNTLIESSKNPLSLLKRKTDFFGNDIKDVVFDSIISFCPVTNEMSKALCDCLNAVISVIDRQYKRQFEMSSNDLLKDQTKSARLHNIDSEELMGMFSAAKHKAPNATLFFLSSKLRACKNKTTALLYKKPTDIQNKLILWAISNARKNRFTSMQCHNELKLELLKRMADKIQKREDKDRRKVEKILKSCMPDQ
;
A
#
# COMPACT_ATOMS: atom_id res chain seq x y z
N MET A 1 -3.80 9.62 0.00
CA MET A 1 -3.74 10.41 1.25
C MET A 1 -2.31 10.84 1.55
N THR A 2 -1.39 9.91 1.85
CA THR A 2 0.01 10.22 2.20
C THR A 2 0.71 11.20 1.25
N SER A 3 0.63 10.96 -0.08
CA SER A 3 1.24 11.88 -1.06
C SER A 3 0.62 13.28 -1.01
N SER A 4 -0.70 13.39 -0.87
CA SER A 4 -1.39 14.67 -0.86
C SER A 4 -1.08 15.47 0.40
N CYS A 5 -1.06 14.84 1.59
CA CYS A 5 -0.67 15.52 2.82
C CYS A 5 0.78 16.02 2.76
N LYS A 6 1.71 15.22 2.22
CA LYS A 6 3.10 15.66 2.01
C LYS A 6 3.19 16.88 1.10
N SER A 7 2.44 16.88 -0.02
CA SER A 7 2.42 18.02 -0.94
C SER A 7 1.82 19.27 -0.30
N SER A 8 0.73 19.14 0.47
CA SER A 8 0.10 20.26 1.18
C SER A 8 1.03 20.87 2.22
N LEU A 9 1.68 20.06 3.05
CA LEU A 9 2.63 20.55 4.04
C LEU A 9 3.83 21.23 3.39
N LYS A 10 4.37 20.61 2.33
CA LYS A 10 5.49 21.19 1.58
C LYS A 10 5.16 22.56 0.98
N ALA A 11 3.91 22.77 0.54
CA ALA A 11 3.47 24.06 0.00
C ALA A 11 3.40 25.17 1.07
N LEU A 12 3.32 24.80 2.36
CA LEU A 12 3.31 25.73 3.49
C LEU A 12 4.70 26.02 4.06
N GLU A 13 5.74 25.33 3.58
CA GLU A 13 7.12 25.55 4.03
C GLU A 13 7.62 26.92 3.57
N THR A 14 8.03 27.75 4.53
CA THR A 14 8.65 29.06 4.26
C THR A 14 10.17 28.99 4.13
N SER A 15 10.77 27.86 4.52
CA SER A 15 12.21 27.62 4.45
C SER A 15 12.51 26.18 4.07
N LYS A 16 13.68 25.95 3.46
CA LYS A 16 14.13 24.60 3.10
C LYS A 16 14.79 23.93 4.30
N GLY A 17 14.40 22.69 4.58
CA GLY A 17 15.08 21.84 5.55
C GLY A 17 16.53 21.52 5.15
N LYS A 18 17.33 21.09 6.13
CA LYS A 18 18.72 20.64 5.97
C LYS A 18 18.81 19.22 5.43
N LEU A 19 17.74 18.43 5.51
CA LEU A 19 17.67 17.09 4.98
C LEU A 19 17.39 17.10 3.47
N PHE A 20 18.17 16.31 2.73
CA PHE A 20 17.91 16.07 1.32
C PHE A 20 16.62 15.27 1.12
N GLY A 21 15.72 15.81 0.31
CA GLY A 21 14.48 15.15 -0.08
C GLY A 21 13.60 16.02 -0.97
N ARG A 22 12.64 15.39 -1.64
CA ARG A 22 11.62 16.06 -2.48
C ARG A 22 10.28 16.22 -1.77
N ASP A 23 10.13 15.60 -0.61
CA ASP A 23 8.91 15.66 0.20
C ASP A 23 9.00 16.78 1.25
N CYS A 24 7.95 16.94 2.06
CA CYS A 24 7.95 17.87 3.19
C CYS A 24 8.99 17.49 4.27
N ILE A 25 9.34 18.43 5.14
CA ILE A 25 10.37 18.27 6.19
C ILE A 25 10.07 17.05 7.07
N ALA A 26 8.84 16.86 7.56
CA ALA A 26 8.50 15.70 8.39
C ALA A 26 8.67 14.36 7.65
N ALA A 27 8.31 14.30 6.37
CA ALA A 27 8.50 13.09 5.58
C ALA A 27 9.99 12.80 5.34
N ASN A 28 10.80 13.85 5.12
CA ASN A 28 12.24 13.71 5.00
C ASN A 28 12.85 13.23 6.33
N ILE A 29 12.42 13.75 7.48
CA ILE A 29 12.82 13.27 8.81
C ILE A 29 12.55 11.76 8.94
N VAL A 30 11.33 11.30 8.65
CA VAL A 30 10.97 9.88 8.77
C VAL A 30 11.83 9.01 7.85
N VAL A 31 12.02 9.40 6.59
CA VAL A 31 12.81 8.64 5.62
C VAL A 31 14.29 8.55 6.05
N GLN A 32 14.84 9.65 6.55
CA GLN A 32 16.26 9.74 6.91
C GLN A 32 16.53 9.03 8.24
N LEU A 33 15.62 9.08 9.21
CA LEU A 33 15.66 8.22 10.41
C LEU A 33 15.53 6.74 10.06
N ASN A 34 14.71 6.38 9.07
CA ASN A 34 14.62 5.00 8.60
C ASN A 34 15.94 4.52 7.99
N LYS A 35 16.64 5.38 7.24
CA LYS A 35 17.99 5.07 6.73
C LYS A 35 18.99 4.94 7.88
N LEU A 36 18.92 5.83 8.88
CA LEU A 36 19.77 5.76 10.06
C LEU A 36 19.64 4.39 10.76
N ARG A 37 18.41 3.90 10.90
CA ARG A 37 18.12 2.61 11.54
C ARG A 37 18.42 1.38 10.67
N TYR A 38 18.19 1.41 9.36
CA TYR A 38 18.13 0.19 8.54
C TYR A 38 19.17 0.08 7.42
N LYS A 39 19.90 1.17 7.10
CA LYS A 39 20.83 1.18 5.97
C LYS A 39 22.28 1.21 6.44
N ASP A 40 22.90 0.04 6.46
CA ASP A 40 24.35 -0.11 6.57
C ASP A 40 25.02 0.70 5.43
N ALA A 41 26.07 1.46 5.73
CA ALA A 41 26.79 2.43 4.88
C ALA A 41 26.22 3.85 4.72
N LYS A 42 24.95 4.13 5.04
CA LYS A 42 24.43 5.52 5.10
C LYS A 42 23.95 5.94 6.48
N GLY A 43 23.56 4.98 7.29
CA GLY A 43 23.16 5.16 8.67
C GLY A 43 24.08 4.42 9.62
N ASP A 44 23.62 4.30 10.86
CA ASP A 44 24.25 3.50 11.90
C ASP A 44 23.21 2.55 12.53
N PRO A 45 22.86 1.45 11.85
CA PRO A 45 21.88 0.49 12.35
C PRO A 45 22.26 -0.09 13.71
N LYS A 46 23.56 -0.38 13.92
CA LYS A 46 24.06 -1.00 15.14
C LYS A 46 23.99 -0.03 16.31
N GLY A 47 24.50 1.19 16.16
CA GLY A 47 24.41 2.21 17.20
C GLY A 47 22.96 2.60 17.52
N PHE A 48 22.07 2.63 16.53
CA PHE A 48 20.64 2.85 16.77
C PHE A 48 20.02 1.71 17.58
N VAL A 49 20.35 0.45 17.30
CA VAL A 49 19.84 -0.70 18.09
C VAL A 49 20.40 -0.69 19.51
N THR A 50 21.71 -0.43 19.68
CA THR A 50 22.32 -0.29 21.01
C THR A 50 21.66 0.82 21.82
N PHE A 51 21.35 1.96 21.19
CA PHE A 51 20.63 3.05 21.83
C PHE A 51 19.23 2.64 22.31
N LEU A 52 18.48 1.88 21.48
CA LEU A 52 17.17 1.37 21.89
C LEU A 52 17.29 0.43 23.09
N ASP A 53 18.27 -0.49 23.05
CA ASP A 53 18.51 -1.44 24.14
C ASP A 53 18.90 -0.72 25.45
N GLN A 54 19.71 0.34 25.37
CA GLN A 54 20.11 1.16 26.53
C GLN A 54 18.95 1.94 27.19
N HIS A 55 17.90 2.24 26.43
CA HIS A 55 16.73 2.98 26.91
C HIS A 55 15.50 2.06 27.10
N GLU A 56 15.70 0.74 27.09
CA GLU A 56 14.65 -0.27 27.24
C GLU A 56 13.51 -0.15 26.21
N LEU A 57 13.83 0.38 25.01
CA LEU A 57 12.88 0.56 23.93
C LEU A 57 12.81 -0.69 23.06
N PRO A 58 11.64 -1.03 22.52
CA PRO A 58 11.51 -2.20 21.67
C PRO A 58 12.36 -2.03 20.42
N ARG A 59 13.20 -3.01 20.08
CA ARG A 59 13.99 -3.01 18.83
C ARG A 59 13.12 -2.79 17.60
N GLY A 60 11.84 -3.13 17.65
CA GLY A 60 10.83 -2.91 16.61
C GLY A 60 10.34 -1.47 16.44
N LEU A 61 10.68 -0.54 17.35
CA LEU A 61 10.04 0.77 17.54
C LEU A 61 9.64 1.50 16.23
N LEU A 62 10.60 1.81 15.37
CA LEU A 62 10.35 2.47 14.07
C LEU A 62 10.11 1.48 12.91
N PRO A 63 8.88 1.21 12.47
CA PRO A 63 8.65 0.28 11.36
C PRO A 63 9.48 0.64 10.11
N ARG A 64 9.91 -0.38 9.36
CA ARG A 64 10.65 -0.15 8.11
C ARG A 64 9.75 0.58 7.10
N TYR A 65 10.17 1.76 6.68
CA TYR A 65 9.42 2.59 5.75
C TYR A 65 9.62 2.06 4.33
N ARG A 66 8.53 1.65 3.68
CA ARG A 66 8.47 1.30 2.25
C ARG A 66 7.32 2.09 1.65
N GLY A 67 7.60 2.89 0.61
CA GLY A 67 6.78 4.03 0.16
C GLY A 67 5.30 3.78 -0.18
N ASN A 68 4.85 2.53 -0.29
CA ASN A 68 3.45 2.19 -0.60
C ASN A 68 2.54 1.97 0.62
N ARG A 69 3.06 1.93 1.85
CA ARG A 69 2.22 1.63 3.02
C ARG A 69 1.64 2.92 3.61
N LEU A 70 0.38 3.17 3.28
CA LEU A 70 -0.37 4.40 3.59
C LEU A 70 -0.19 4.89 5.03
N HIS A 71 -0.30 4.01 6.02
CA HIS A 71 -0.28 4.37 7.44
C HIS A 71 1.12 4.51 8.05
N ILE A 72 2.17 3.90 7.46
CA ILE A 72 3.47 3.80 8.12
C ILE A 72 4.09 5.17 8.36
N LEU A 73 3.96 6.10 7.40
CA LEU A 73 4.45 7.47 7.58
C LEU A 73 3.83 8.11 8.82
N PHE A 74 2.51 8.15 8.86
CA PHE A 74 1.76 8.80 9.93
C PHE A 74 1.99 8.12 11.29
N HIS A 75 2.02 6.79 11.32
CA HIS A 75 2.32 6.02 12.52
C HIS A 75 3.73 6.32 13.04
N THR A 76 4.72 6.38 12.14
CA THR A 76 6.10 6.70 12.52
C THR A 76 6.20 8.11 13.10
N CYS A 77 5.52 9.11 12.52
CA CYS A 77 5.48 10.47 13.09
C CYS A 77 4.97 10.47 14.55
N GLY A 78 3.93 9.70 14.87
CA GLY A 78 3.41 9.59 16.24
C GLY A 78 4.43 8.99 17.21
N ILE A 79 5.16 7.95 16.79
CA ILE A 79 6.23 7.34 17.59
C ILE A 79 7.38 8.33 17.84
N LEU A 80 7.75 9.11 16.81
CA LEU A 80 8.81 10.11 16.93
C LEU A 80 8.47 11.22 17.92
N ILE A 81 7.19 11.63 17.99
CA ILE A 81 6.73 12.61 18.98
C ILE A 81 6.70 12.00 20.37
N HIS A 82 6.16 10.79 20.52
CA HIS A 82 6.07 10.13 21.82
C HIS A 82 7.45 9.94 22.47
N HIS A 83 8.47 9.63 21.68
CA HIS A 83 9.85 9.50 22.16
C HIS A 83 10.73 10.72 21.81
N TYR A 84 10.14 11.90 21.63
CA TYR A 84 10.85 13.09 21.13
C TYR A 84 12.08 13.44 21.96
N ALA A 85 11.94 13.49 23.30
CA ALA A 85 13.04 13.87 24.19
C ALA A 85 14.23 12.90 24.09
N ILE A 86 13.96 11.60 24.14
CA ILE A 86 14.97 10.53 24.07
C ILE A 86 15.66 10.51 22.69
N LEU A 87 14.87 10.62 21.60
CA LEU A 87 15.40 10.68 20.24
C LEU A 87 16.21 11.96 19.97
N LYS A 88 15.80 13.10 20.55
CA LYS A 88 16.54 14.35 20.46
C LYS A 88 17.91 14.23 21.14
N ILE A 89 17.98 13.58 22.31
CA ILE A 89 19.26 13.30 22.98
C ILE A 89 20.14 12.46 22.07
N PHE A 90 19.62 11.35 21.53
CA PHE A 90 20.38 10.51 20.60
C PHE A 90 20.94 11.26 19.38
N LEU A 91 20.11 12.09 18.75
CA LEU A 91 20.54 12.90 17.60
C LEU A 91 21.58 13.97 17.99
N CYS A 92 21.59 14.41 19.25
CA CYS A 92 22.57 15.38 19.77
C CYS A 92 23.88 14.70 20.20
N SER A 93 23.81 13.68 21.05
CA SER A 93 24.94 13.12 21.83
C SER A 93 25.49 11.79 21.32
N GLY A 94 24.87 11.14 20.32
CA GLY A 94 25.28 9.80 19.89
C GLY A 94 26.77 9.69 19.51
N LEU A 95 27.37 8.53 19.73
CA LEU A 95 28.72 8.20 19.28
C LEU A 95 28.67 7.65 17.83
N ALA A 96 29.56 8.18 16.96
CA ALA A 96 30.11 7.59 15.71
C ALA A 96 29.44 7.73 14.30
N LEU A 97 30.36 7.84 13.31
CA LEU A 97 30.32 7.59 11.84
C LEU A 97 29.41 8.39 10.90
N CYS A 98 28.27 8.93 11.33
CA CYS A 98 27.30 9.59 10.42
C CYS A 98 27.01 11.06 10.77
N GLY A 99 28.04 11.83 11.15
CA GLY A 99 27.91 13.20 11.68
C GLY A 99 27.07 14.15 10.80
N GLY A 100 27.27 14.14 9.48
CA GLY A 100 26.52 15.00 8.55
C GLY A 100 25.01 14.69 8.52
N LEU A 101 24.63 13.41 8.37
CA LEU A 101 23.22 13.01 8.35
C LEU A 101 22.55 13.26 9.69
N ARG A 102 23.22 12.93 10.80
CA ARG A 102 22.69 13.12 12.15
C ARG A 102 22.50 14.60 12.48
N ASN A 103 23.47 15.45 12.14
CA ASN A 103 23.37 16.88 12.37
C ASN A 103 22.23 17.50 11.56
N SER A 104 22.09 17.16 10.28
CA SER A 104 20.93 17.61 9.49
C SER A 104 19.61 17.11 10.05
N LEU A 105 19.55 15.85 10.52
CA LEU A 105 18.39 15.28 11.18
C LEU A 105 18.05 16.06 12.45
N PHE A 106 19.04 16.35 13.30
CA PHE A 106 18.87 17.09 14.54
C PHE A 106 18.32 18.50 14.30
N GLN A 107 18.85 19.21 13.30
CA GLN A 107 18.40 20.56 12.96
C GLN A 107 16.93 20.57 12.50
N ASP A 108 16.58 19.69 11.56
CA ASP A 108 15.21 19.61 11.05
C ASP A 108 14.23 19.07 12.11
N PHE A 109 14.67 18.14 12.97
CA PHE A 109 13.85 17.57 14.07
C PHE A 109 13.59 18.57 15.20
N LYS A 110 14.46 19.57 15.37
CA LYS A 110 14.28 20.68 16.32
C LYS A 110 13.53 21.87 15.69
N SER A 111 13.48 21.94 14.36
CA SER A 111 12.82 23.05 13.67
C SER A 111 11.33 23.11 14.00
N GLU A 112 10.80 24.32 14.15
CA GLU A 112 9.38 24.54 14.43
C GLU A 112 8.49 23.99 13.31
N ILE A 113 8.92 24.16 12.06
CA ILE A 113 8.23 23.62 10.88
C ILE A 113 8.22 22.08 10.93
N GLY A 114 9.35 21.45 11.21
CA GLY A 114 9.45 19.99 11.32
C GLY A 114 8.58 19.43 12.44
N ILE A 115 8.56 20.07 13.62
CA ILE A 115 7.69 19.70 14.73
C ILE A 115 6.22 19.81 14.33
N ARG A 116 5.81 20.96 13.76
CA ARG A 116 4.44 21.18 13.31
C ARG A 116 3.98 20.11 12.32
N GLU A 117 4.78 19.83 11.30
CA GLU A 117 4.45 18.82 10.31
C GLU A 117 4.39 17.39 10.89
N LEU A 118 5.33 17.04 11.78
CA LEU A 118 5.31 15.74 12.48
C LEU A 118 4.01 15.60 13.28
N CYS A 119 3.60 16.66 13.99
CA CYS A 119 2.37 16.71 14.78
C CYS A 119 1.12 16.52 13.91
N VAL A 120 1.01 17.25 12.80
CA VAL A 120 -0.10 17.12 11.86
C VAL A 120 -0.23 15.70 11.33
N LEU A 121 0.88 15.13 10.86
CA LEU A 121 0.89 13.77 10.32
C LEU A 121 0.60 12.73 11.42
N ALA A 122 1.10 12.92 12.63
CA ALA A 122 0.83 12.03 13.76
C ALA A 122 -0.65 12.04 14.18
N LEU A 123 -1.28 13.22 14.24
CA LEU A 123 -2.70 13.37 14.53
C LEU A 123 -3.57 12.67 13.49
N ILE A 124 -3.32 12.92 12.20
CA ILE A 124 -4.01 12.21 11.10
C ILE A 124 -3.75 10.71 11.20
N GLY A 125 -2.55 10.33 11.64
CA GLY A 125 -2.17 8.96 11.95
C GLY A 125 -3.13 8.27 12.90
N LYS A 126 -3.33 8.86 14.09
CA LYS A 126 -4.14 8.29 15.16
C LYS A 126 -5.64 8.45 14.95
N LEU A 127 -6.08 9.56 14.36
CA LEU A 127 -7.50 9.87 14.18
C LEU A 127 -8.11 9.23 12.93
N LEU A 128 -7.32 9.09 11.87
CA LEU A 128 -7.81 8.63 10.57
C LEU A 128 -7.12 7.35 10.11
N SER A 129 -5.82 7.41 9.81
CA SER A 129 -5.18 6.32 9.05
C SER A 129 -5.06 5.01 9.84
N GLY A 130 -4.81 5.08 11.15
CA GLY A 130 -4.77 3.93 12.05
C GLY A 130 -6.14 3.26 12.15
N PRO A 131 -7.18 3.98 12.58
CA PRO A 131 -8.56 3.49 12.58
C PRO A 131 -9.03 2.97 11.22
N TRP A 132 -8.62 3.61 10.12
CA TRP A 132 -8.89 3.13 8.76
C TRP A 132 -8.28 1.75 8.53
N MET A 133 -7.03 1.53 8.93
CA MET A 133 -6.40 0.20 8.89
C MET A 133 -7.15 -0.79 9.78
N THR A 134 -7.55 -0.41 10.99
CA THR A 134 -8.28 -1.29 11.90
C THR A 134 -9.66 -1.70 11.35
N LYS A 135 -10.45 -0.72 10.88
CA LYS A 135 -11.83 -0.91 10.46
C LYS A 135 -11.95 -1.66 9.14
N PHE A 136 -11.10 -1.30 8.17
CA PHE A 136 -11.15 -1.90 6.85
C PHE A 136 -10.19 -3.08 6.70
N TYR A 137 -8.99 -3.04 7.27
CA TYR A 137 -7.89 -3.97 6.92
C TYR A 137 -7.58 -5.08 7.94
N ILE A 138 -8.15 -5.09 9.15
CA ILE A 138 -7.96 -6.21 10.08
C ILE A 138 -8.96 -7.33 9.78
N ALA A 139 -8.43 -8.43 9.21
CA ALA A 139 -8.90 -9.83 9.14
C ALA A 139 -10.41 -10.12 8.88
N PRO A 140 -10.72 -11.15 8.06
CA PRO A 140 -12.08 -11.44 7.60
C PRO A 140 -13.01 -11.79 8.77
N GLY A 141 -13.83 -10.84 9.21
CA GLY A 141 -14.71 -11.05 10.36
C GLY A 141 -15.48 -9.83 10.85
N THR A 142 -15.16 -8.61 10.41
CA THR A 142 -15.91 -7.40 10.80
C THR A 142 -17.36 -7.36 10.30
N GLY A 143 -17.75 -8.30 9.42
CA GLY A 143 -19.13 -8.42 8.92
C GLY A 143 -19.57 -7.25 8.04
N LEU A 144 -18.65 -6.36 7.67
CA LEU A 144 -18.96 -5.13 6.96
C LEU A 144 -19.08 -5.43 5.46
N ASP A 145 -20.28 -5.24 4.90
CA ASP A 145 -20.53 -5.40 3.47
C ASP A 145 -20.00 -4.20 2.68
N TYR A 146 -19.81 -4.39 1.37
CA TYR A 146 -19.25 -3.38 0.49
C TYR A 146 -19.99 -2.03 0.54
N ILE A 147 -21.32 -2.07 0.58
CA ILE A 147 -22.17 -0.86 0.57
C ILE A 147 -22.14 -0.16 1.92
N SER A 148 -22.24 -0.89 3.03
CA SER A 148 -22.03 -0.33 4.37
C SER A 148 -20.63 0.27 4.52
N GLY A 149 -19.61 -0.32 3.87
CA GLY A 149 -18.27 0.26 3.80
C GLY A 149 -18.22 1.61 3.11
N ILE A 150 -18.93 1.77 2.00
CA ILE A 150 -19.06 3.07 1.33
C ILE A 150 -19.75 4.09 2.24
N GLN A 151 -20.79 3.67 2.98
CA GLN A 151 -21.47 4.56 3.93
C GLN A 151 -20.53 5.02 5.04
N VAL A 152 -19.74 4.13 5.64
CA VAL A 152 -18.71 4.50 6.62
C VAL A 152 -17.73 5.52 6.03
N VAL A 153 -17.30 5.35 4.77
CA VAL A 153 -16.41 6.32 4.11
C VAL A 153 -17.10 7.68 3.90
N LYS A 154 -18.41 7.70 3.58
CA LYS A 154 -19.20 8.94 3.49
C LYS A 154 -19.28 9.65 4.85
N ASP A 155 -19.51 8.91 5.93
CA ASP A 155 -19.62 9.47 7.27
C ASP A 155 -18.28 10.08 7.72
N VAL A 156 -17.17 9.33 7.52
CA VAL A 156 -15.81 9.82 7.78
C VAL A 156 -15.52 11.10 6.97
N ARG A 157 -15.90 11.13 5.69
CA ARG A 157 -15.75 12.31 4.84
C ARG A 157 -16.50 13.51 5.40
N ASN A 158 -17.75 13.32 5.85
CA ASN A 158 -18.55 14.41 6.43
C ASN A 158 -17.92 14.93 7.73
N THR A 159 -17.47 14.04 8.62
CA THR A 159 -16.76 14.44 9.84
C THR A 159 -15.45 15.18 9.54
N LEU A 160 -14.73 14.81 8.48
CA LEU A 160 -13.54 15.53 8.02
C LEU A 160 -13.87 16.95 7.55
N ILE A 161 -14.97 17.14 6.81
CA ILE A 161 -15.43 18.45 6.34
C ILE A 161 -15.85 19.34 7.52
N GLU A 162 -16.52 18.79 8.52
CA GLU A 162 -16.86 19.53 9.73
C GLU A 162 -15.60 19.92 10.51
N SER A 163 -14.65 18.98 10.63
CA SER A 163 -13.40 19.21 11.35
C SER A 163 -12.46 20.18 10.64
N SER A 164 -12.56 20.33 9.31
CA SER A 164 -11.74 21.30 8.58
C SER A 164 -12.19 22.75 8.82
N LYS A 165 -13.43 22.97 9.26
CA LYS A 165 -13.92 24.31 9.67
C LYS A 165 -13.27 24.79 10.97
N ASN A 166 -12.96 23.88 11.89
CA ASN A 166 -12.24 24.19 13.12
C ASN A 166 -11.15 23.13 13.40
N PRO A 167 -9.98 23.21 12.72
CA PRO A 167 -8.97 22.16 12.78
C PRO A 167 -8.37 21.94 14.17
N LEU A 168 -8.27 22.99 14.99
CA LEU A 168 -7.71 22.90 16.35
C LEU A 168 -8.61 22.10 17.31
N SER A 169 -9.89 21.91 16.97
CA SER A 169 -10.78 21.04 17.75
C SER A 169 -10.30 19.58 17.81
N LEU A 170 -9.48 19.14 16.84
CA LEU A 170 -8.91 17.80 16.81
C LEU A 170 -8.03 17.48 18.03
N LEU A 171 -7.41 18.49 18.65
CA LEU A 171 -6.59 18.32 19.85
C LEU A 171 -7.43 18.03 21.10
N LYS A 172 -8.72 18.35 21.08
CA LYS A 172 -9.65 18.15 22.22
C LYS A 172 -10.58 16.96 22.03
N ARG A 173 -10.46 16.26 20.91
CA ARG A 173 -11.39 15.21 20.51
C ARG A 173 -11.11 13.93 21.30
N LYS A 174 -12.17 13.27 21.76
CA LYS A 174 -12.10 11.99 22.51
C LYS A 174 -12.32 10.76 21.63
N THR A 175 -12.87 10.96 20.43
CA THR A 175 -13.19 9.91 19.47
C THR A 175 -12.41 10.08 18.17
N ASP A 176 -12.14 8.99 17.45
CA ASP A 176 -11.55 9.03 16.12
C ASP A 176 -12.57 9.45 15.04
N PHE A 177 -12.17 9.56 13.77
CA PHE A 177 -13.10 9.90 12.67
C PHE A 177 -14.14 8.81 12.37
N PHE A 178 -14.02 7.63 12.96
CA PHE A 178 -14.93 6.50 12.83
C PHE A 178 -15.87 6.36 14.03
N GLY A 179 -15.76 7.24 15.03
CA GLY A 179 -16.59 7.26 16.23
C GLY A 179 -16.09 6.36 17.37
N ASN A 180 -14.91 5.75 17.26
CA ASN A 180 -14.36 4.93 18.36
C ASN A 180 -13.62 5.81 19.37
N ASP A 181 -13.65 5.43 20.65
CA ASP A 181 -12.91 6.11 21.71
C ASP A 181 -11.38 5.99 21.50
N ILE A 182 -10.68 7.09 21.76
CA ILE A 182 -9.21 7.12 21.70
C ILE A 182 -8.66 6.91 23.10
N LYS A 183 -8.13 5.72 23.36
CA LYS A 183 -7.37 5.39 24.58
C LYS A 183 -5.97 4.98 24.17
N ASP A 184 -5.08 5.95 23.99
CA ASP A 184 -3.73 5.71 23.45
C ASP A 184 -2.72 6.72 24.01
N VAL A 185 -1.72 6.21 24.75
CA VAL A 185 -0.65 7.01 25.36
C VAL A 185 0.11 7.85 24.34
N VAL A 186 0.23 7.35 23.10
CA VAL A 186 0.88 8.09 22.02
C VAL A 186 0.03 9.29 21.60
N PHE A 187 -1.30 9.16 21.59
CA PHE A 187 -2.20 10.27 21.27
C PHE A 187 -2.15 11.35 22.36
N ASP A 188 -2.14 10.96 23.63
CA ASP A 188 -1.99 11.90 24.76
C ASP A 188 -0.67 12.67 24.67
N SER A 189 0.42 11.96 24.33
CA SER A 189 1.73 12.56 24.10
C SER A 189 1.70 13.56 22.94
N ILE A 190 1.02 13.24 21.84
CA ILE A 190 0.87 14.14 20.70
C ILE A 190 0.11 15.40 21.10
N ILE A 191 -1.03 15.29 21.79
CA ILE A 191 -1.83 16.45 22.23
C ILE A 191 -0.99 17.38 23.12
N SER A 192 -0.27 16.81 24.09
CA SER A 192 0.56 17.59 25.02
C SER A 192 1.72 18.31 24.32
N PHE A 193 2.21 17.76 23.21
CA PHE A 193 3.38 18.26 22.48
C PHE A 193 3.01 19.22 21.32
N CYS A 194 1.77 19.16 20.82
CA CYS A 194 1.37 19.93 19.65
C CYS A 194 1.34 21.45 19.93
N PRO A 195 1.98 22.27 19.07
CA PRO A 195 1.88 23.72 19.19
C PRO A 195 0.48 24.20 18.79
N VAL A 196 -0.16 25.04 19.61
CA VAL A 196 -1.47 25.63 19.32
C VAL A 196 -1.28 27.00 18.67
N THR A 197 -0.89 27.00 17.39
CA THR A 197 -0.65 28.23 16.62
C THR A 197 -1.53 28.32 15.36
N ASN A 198 -1.61 29.50 14.75
CA ASN A 198 -2.34 29.72 13.50
C ASN A 198 -1.76 28.89 12.35
N GLU A 199 -0.44 28.73 12.31
CA GLU A 199 0.27 27.92 11.32
C GLU A 199 -0.09 26.44 11.48
N MET A 200 -0.21 25.95 12.72
CA MET A 200 -0.68 24.58 12.99
C MET A 200 -2.12 24.39 12.51
N SER A 201 -3.00 25.35 12.80
CA SER A 201 -4.40 25.33 12.33
C SER A 201 -4.46 25.26 10.79
N LYS A 202 -3.68 26.10 10.10
CA LYS A 202 -3.58 26.10 8.64
C LYS A 202 -3.05 24.78 8.10
N ALA A 203 -1.97 24.25 8.68
CA ALA A 203 -1.37 22.98 8.26
C ALA A 203 -2.32 21.79 8.44
N LEU A 204 -3.09 21.76 9.55
CA LEU A 204 -4.16 20.78 9.75
C LEU A 204 -5.26 20.94 8.70
N CYS A 205 -5.76 22.17 8.48
CA CYS A 205 -6.81 22.46 7.50
C CYS A 205 -6.42 21.95 6.11
N ASP A 206 -5.23 22.31 5.62
CA ASP A 206 -4.77 21.95 4.28
C ASP A 206 -4.56 20.44 4.13
N CYS A 207 -4.14 19.76 5.19
CA CYS A 207 -4.03 18.30 5.19
C CYS A 207 -5.40 17.61 5.19
N LEU A 208 -6.37 18.11 5.96
CA LEU A 208 -7.74 17.59 5.98
C LEU A 208 -8.40 17.77 4.62
N ASN A 209 -8.29 18.96 4.02
CA ASN A 209 -8.81 19.24 2.67
C ASN A 209 -8.15 18.37 1.61
N ALA A 210 -6.85 18.12 1.72
CA ALA A 210 -6.14 17.20 0.82
C ALA A 210 -6.61 15.75 0.97
N VAL A 211 -6.94 15.31 2.17
CA VAL A 211 -7.55 13.99 2.41
C VAL A 211 -8.94 13.93 1.80
N ILE A 212 -9.79 14.93 2.06
CA ILE A 212 -11.15 15.02 1.50
C ILE A 212 -11.11 14.95 -0.03
N SER A 213 -10.25 15.74 -0.67
CA SER A 213 -10.06 15.73 -2.13
C SER A 213 -9.68 14.34 -2.67
N VAL A 214 -8.84 13.60 -1.94
CA VAL A 214 -8.48 12.23 -2.32
C VAL A 214 -9.67 11.29 -2.19
N ILE A 215 -10.42 11.37 -1.09
CA ILE A 215 -11.62 10.55 -0.88
C ILE A 215 -12.63 10.82 -1.99
N ASP A 216 -12.93 12.10 -2.28
CA ASP A 216 -13.89 12.50 -3.30
C ASP A 216 -13.50 11.99 -4.67
N ARG A 217 -12.23 12.13 -5.04
CA ARG A 217 -11.75 11.62 -6.32
C ARG A 217 -11.83 10.09 -6.42
N GLN A 218 -11.48 9.37 -5.34
CA GLN A 218 -11.42 7.90 -5.35
C GLN A 218 -12.79 7.25 -5.26
N TYR A 219 -13.73 7.88 -4.54
CA TYR A 219 -15.08 7.35 -4.29
C TYR A 219 -16.18 8.06 -5.11
N LYS A 220 -15.83 8.97 -6.02
CA LYS A 220 -16.80 9.77 -6.81
C LYS A 220 -17.95 8.92 -7.36
N ARG A 221 -17.60 7.85 -8.09
CA ARG A 221 -18.59 6.95 -8.72
C ARG A 221 -19.43 6.22 -7.68
N GLN A 222 -18.79 5.74 -6.61
CA GLN A 222 -19.46 5.00 -5.54
C GLN A 222 -20.40 5.89 -4.73
N PHE A 223 -20.11 7.18 -4.61
CA PHE A 223 -20.97 8.14 -3.92
C PHE A 223 -22.19 8.53 -4.73
N GLU A 224 -22.05 8.61 -6.06
CA GLU A 224 -23.10 8.91 -7.03
C GLU A 224 -24.04 7.73 -7.30
N MET A 225 -23.61 6.49 -7.00
CA MET A 225 -24.45 5.30 -7.17
C MET A 225 -25.63 5.27 -6.18
N SER A 226 -26.83 5.03 -6.70
CA SER A 226 -28.01 4.74 -5.89
C SER A 226 -27.91 3.32 -5.32
N SER A 227 -28.12 3.19 -4.00
CA SER A 227 -28.13 1.87 -3.35
C SER A 227 -29.45 1.17 -3.65
N ASN A 228 -29.41 0.09 -4.42
CA ASN A 228 -30.53 -0.80 -4.67
C ASN A 228 -30.31 -2.14 -3.96
N ASP A 229 -31.36 -2.81 -3.49
CA ASP A 229 -31.21 -4.05 -2.71
C ASP A 229 -30.63 -5.20 -3.55
N LEU A 230 -30.89 -5.22 -4.86
CA LEU A 230 -30.22 -6.13 -5.80
C LEU A 230 -28.70 -5.96 -5.81
N LEU A 231 -28.22 -4.71 -5.70
CA LEU A 231 -26.78 -4.42 -5.66
C LEU A 231 -26.16 -4.89 -4.34
N LYS A 232 -26.87 -4.78 -3.21
CA LYS A 232 -26.43 -5.32 -1.91
C LYS A 232 -26.24 -6.82 -1.99
N ASP A 233 -27.20 -7.55 -2.56
CA ASP A 233 -27.09 -9.00 -2.70
C ASP A 233 -25.94 -9.41 -3.62
N GLN A 234 -25.77 -8.73 -4.76
CA GLN A 234 -24.66 -9.01 -5.68
C GLN A 234 -23.29 -8.69 -5.07
N THR A 235 -23.19 -7.65 -4.24
CA THR A 235 -21.93 -7.20 -3.63
C THR A 235 -21.65 -7.82 -2.27
N LYS A 236 -22.53 -8.68 -1.74
CA LYS A 236 -22.34 -9.38 -0.47
C LYS A 236 -21.08 -10.25 -0.42
N SER A 237 -20.68 -10.79 -1.57
CA SER A 237 -19.42 -11.54 -1.73
C SER A 237 -18.21 -10.65 -2.07
N ALA A 238 -18.45 -9.40 -2.46
CA ALA A 238 -17.40 -8.46 -2.82
C ALA A 238 -16.64 -7.99 -1.57
N ARG A 239 -15.33 -7.95 -1.69
CA ARG A 239 -14.45 -7.46 -0.62
C ARG A 239 -14.35 -5.94 -0.66
N LEU A 240 -14.17 -5.36 0.52
CA LEU A 240 -14.05 -3.92 0.73
C LEU A 240 -12.75 -3.31 0.18
N HIS A 241 -11.70 -4.10 0.02
CA HIS A 241 -10.36 -3.58 -0.29
C HIS A 241 -9.50 -4.57 -1.07
N ASN A 242 -8.43 -4.04 -1.68
CA ASN A 242 -7.48 -4.79 -2.49
C ASN A 242 -6.43 -5.57 -1.67
N ILE A 243 -6.44 -5.55 -0.34
CA ILE A 243 -5.40 -6.24 0.45
C ILE A 243 -5.43 -7.75 0.26
N ASP A 244 -6.60 -8.34 -0.02
CA ASP A 244 -6.70 -9.77 -0.34
C ASP A 244 -5.89 -10.09 -1.60
N SER A 245 -5.92 -9.19 -2.60
CA SER A 245 -5.12 -9.30 -3.81
C SER A 245 -3.63 -9.11 -3.51
N GLU A 246 -3.26 -8.13 -2.67
CA GLU A 246 -1.86 -7.93 -2.25
C GLU A 246 -1.31 -9.11 -1.45
N GLU A 247 -2.10 -9.64 -0.51
CA GLU A 247 -1.75 -10.81 0.29
C GLU A 247 -1.62 -12.03 -0.61
N LEU A 248 -2.56 -12.25 -1.54
CA LEU A 248 -2.49 -13.35 -2.50
C LEU A 248 -1.25 -13.26 -3.38
N MET A 249 -0.90 -12.06 -3.85
CA MET A 249 0.35 -11.83 -4.58
C MET A 249 1.59 -12.04 -3.71
N GLY A 250 1.56 -11.60 -2.45
CA GLY A 250 2.63 -11.83 -1.48
C GLY A 250 2.84 -13.32 -1.18
N MET A 251 1.77 -14.06 -0.94
CA MET A 251 1.79 -15.50 -0.75
C MET A 251 2.29 -16.22 -2.01
N PHE A 252 1.88 -15.77 -3.20
CA PHE A 252 2.35 -16.31 -4.46
C PHE A 252 3.85 -16.08 -4.67
N SER A 253 4.33 -14.85 -4.41
CA SER A 253 5.75 -14.51 -4.48
C SER A 253 6.58 -15.35 -3.52
N ALA A 254 6.15 -15.47 -2.25
CA ALA A 254 6.82 -16.30 -1.26
C ALA A 254 6.84 -17.78 -1.66
N ALA A 255 5.73 -18.31 -2.20
CA ALA A 255 5.65 -19.69 -2.64
C ALA A 255 6.54 -19.96 -3.86
N LYS A 256 6.64 -19.01 -4.80
CA LYS A 256 7.56 -19.08 -5.94
C LYS A 256 9.02 -19.03 -5.51
N HIS A 257 9.38 -18.19 -4.53
CA HIS A 257 10.73 -18.17 -3.97
C HIS A 257 11.09 -19.48 -3.28
N LYS A 258 10.15 -20.09 -2.55
CA LYS A 258 10.36 -21.38 -1.88
C LYS A 258 10.46 -22.55 -2.87
N ALA A 259 9.71 -22.51 -3.97
CA ALA A 259 9.67 -23.57 -4.97
C ALA A 259 9.73 -22.97 -6.39
N PRO A 260 10.93 -22.58 -6.86
CA PRO A 260 11.10 -21.88 -8.14
C PRO A 260 10.70 -22.73 -9.35
N ASN A 261 10.85 -24.05 -9.24
CA ASN A 261 10.50 -25.01 -10.29
C ASN A 261 9.03 -25.45 -10.26
N ALA A 262 8.24 -24.98 -9.29
CA ALA A 262 6.82 -25.31 -9.23
C ALA A 262 6.04 -24.59 -10.33
N THR A 263 5.09 -25.30 -10.94
CA THR A 263 4.22 -24.69 -11.95
C THR A 263 3.30 -23.64 -11.34
N LEU A 264 2.95 -22.63 -12.13
CA LEU A 264 2.03 -21.57 -11.71
C LEU A 264 0.66 -22.14 -11.30
N PHE A 265 0.20 -23.19 -11.97
CA PHE A 265 -1.00 -23.94 -11.60
C PHE A 265 -0.88 -24.57 -10.22
N PHE A 266 0.23 -25.26 -9.92
CA PHE A 266 0.43 -25.86 -8.59
C PHE A 266 0.42 -24.81 -7.48
N LEU A 267 1.15 -23.71 -7.66
CA LEU A 267 1.22 -22.62 -6.69
C LEU A 267 -0.17 -21.98 -6.47
N SER A 268 -0.89 -21.67 -7.54
CA SER A 268 -2.23 -21.06 -7.45
C SER A 268 -3.27 -22.00 -6.83
N SER A 269 -3.26 -23.28 -7.19
CA SER A 269 -4.14 -24.29 -6.58
C SER A 269 -3.89 -24.46 -5.09
N LYS A 270 -2.61 -24.48 -4.67
CA LYS A 270 -2.23 -24.55 -3.25
C LYS A 270 -2.75 -23.34 -2.48
N LEU A 271 -2.59 -22.14 -3.01
CA LEU A 271 -3.10 -20.91 -2.38
C LEU A 271 -4.62 -20.92 -2.24
N ARG A 272 -5.34 -21.32 -3.30
CA ARG A 272 -6.81 -21.45 -3.28
C ARG A 272 -7.26 -22.46 -2.24
N ALA A 273 -6.61 -23.63 -2.17
CA ALA A 273 -6.93 -24.66 -1.19
C ALA A 273 -6.76 -24.17 0.26
N CYS A 274 -5.71 -23.38 0.53
CA CYS A 274 -5.51 -22.76 1.84
C CYS A 274 -6.56 -21.69 2.14
N LYS A 275 -6.78 -20.73 1.23
CA LYS A 275 -7.71 -19.61 1.44
C LYS A 275 -9.16 -20.05 1.57
N ASN A 276 -9.58 -21.03 0.76
CA ASN A 276 -10.93 -21.59 0.80
C ASN A 276 -11.12 -22.61 1.94
N LYS A 277 -10.10 -22.83 2.77
CA LYS A 277 -10.09 -23.86 3.83
C LYS A 277 -10.45 -25.26 3.30
N THR A 278 -10.15 -25.53 2.03
CA THR A 278 -10.53 -26.77 1.35
C THR A 278 -9.84 -27.97 2.00
N THR A 279 -8.59 -27.82 2.42
CA THR A 279 -7.86 -28.86 3.16
C THR A 279 -8.53 -29.16 4.50
N ALA A 280 -8.87 -28.13 5.28
CA ALA A 280 -9.58 -28.30 6.55
C ALA A 280 -10.96 -28.95 6.37
N LEU A 281 -11.68 -28.61 5.30
CA LEU A 281 -12.96 -29.23 4.96
C LEU A 281 -12.79 -30.71 4.55
N LEU A 282 -11.73 -31.04 3.83
CA LEU A 282 -11.41 -32.43 3.46
C LEU A 282 -11.05 -33.27 4.69
N TYR A 283 -10.28 -32.72 5.64
CA TYR A 283 -9.93 -33.42 6.89
C TYR A 283 -11.12 -33.65 7.83
N LYS A 284 -12.21 -32.89 7.69
CA LYS A 284 -13.46 -33.11 8.45
C LYS A 284 -14.33 -34.24 7.88
N LYS A 285 -14.03 -34.74 6.67
CA LYS A 285 -14.83 -35.80 6.04
C LYS A 285 -14.31 -37.18 6.45
N PRO A 286 -15.18 -38.20 6.46
CA PRO A 286 -14.75 -39.60 6.61
C PRO A 286 -13.69 -39.98 5.56
N THR A 287 -12.74 -40.83 5.96
CA THR A 287 -11.56 -41.20 5.17
C THR A 287 -11.92 -41.73 3.78
N ASP A 288 -12.99 -42.52 3.66
CA ASP A 288 -13.45 -43.08 2.38
C ASP A 288 -13.95 -41.99 1.42
N ILE A 289 -14.69 -41.01 1.94
CA ILE A 289 -15.21 -39.88 1.16
C ILE A 289 -14.06 -38.96 0.75
N GLN A 290 -13.11 -38.72 1.66
CA GLN A 290 -11.91 -37.95 1.39
C GLN A 290 -11.09 -38.56 0.24
N ASN A 291 -10.82 -39.88 0.32
CA ASN A 291 -10.07 -40.60 -0.71
C ASN A 291 -10.78 -40.57 -2.07
N LYS A 292 -12.10 -40.78 -2.10
CA LYS A 292 -12.89 -40.65 -3.33
C LYS A 292 -12.77 -39.26 -3.96
N LEU A 293 -12.86 -38.20 -3.16
CA LEU A 293 -12.76 -36.82 -3.64
C LEU A 293 -11.35 -36.50 -4.19
N ILE A 294 -10.30 -36.98 -3.53
CA ILE A 294 -8.91 -36.81 -3.99
C ILE A 294 -8.69 -37.52 -5.33
N LEU A 295 -9.10 -38.79 -5.43
CA LEU A 295 -8.96 -39.57 -6.66
C LEU A 295 -9.76 -38.96 -7.82
N TRP A 296 -10.98 -38.47 -7.54
CA TRP A 296 -11.79 -37.76 -8.52
C TRP A 296 -11.09 -36.49 -9.01
N ALA A 297 -10.54 -35.67 -8.11
CA ALA A 297 -9.84 -34.44 -8.48
C ALA A 297 -8.58 -34.71 -9.33
N ILE A 298 -7.82 -35.76 -9.00
CA ILE A 298 -6.65 -36.21 -9.79
C ILE A 298 -7.09 -36.61 -11.20
N SER A 299 -8.14 -37.43 -11.31
CA SER A 299 -8.68 -37.89 -12.60
C SER A 299 -9.13 -36.71 -13.46
N ASN A 300 -9.89 -35.77 -12.89
CA ASN A 300 -10.36 -34.60 -13.61
C ASN A 300 -9.22 -33.67 -14.04
N ALA A 301 -8.21 -33.47 -13.18
CA ALA A 301 -7.03 -32.68 -13.51
C ALA A 301 -6.20 -33.31 -14.65
N ARG A 302 -6.21 -34.64 -14.78
CA ARG A 302 -5.57 -35.35 -15.89
C ARG A 302 -6.34 -35.13 -17.20
N LYS A 303 -7.68 -35.25 -17.17
CA LYS A 303 -8.54 -34.98 -18.32
C LYS A 303 -8.36 -33.55 -18.84
N ASN A 304 -8.43 -32.55 -17.95
CA ASN A 304 -8.24 -31.14 -18.33
C ASN A 304 -6.86 -30.87 -18.95
N ARG A 305 -5.78 -31.49 -18.43
CA ARG A 305 -4.44 -31.35 -19.01
C ARG A 305 -4.39 -31.92 -20.43
N PHE A 306 -5.01 -33.07 -20.66
CA PHE A 306 -5.06 -33.67 -21.99
C PHE A 306 -5.81 -32.78 -22.98
N THR A 307 -6.98 -32.25 -22.59
CA THR A 307 -7.75 -31.31 -23.42
C THR A 307 -6.99 -30.01 -23.70
N SER A 308 -6.31 -29.44 -22.70
CA SER A 308 -5.49 -28.24 -22.90
C SER A 308 -4.30 -28.50 -23.84
N MET A 309 -3.68 -29.68 -23.79
CA MET A 309 -2.61 -30.06 -24.73
C MET A 309 -3.13 -30.16 -26.17
N GLN A 310 -4.29 -30.78 -26.38
CA GLN A 310 -4.92 -30.86 -27.71
C GLN A 310 -5.22 -29.47 -28.26
N CYS A 311 -5.89 -28.62 -27.48
CA CYS A 311 -6.19 -27.25 -27.89
C CYS A 311 -4.92 -26.42 -28.18
N HIS A 312 -3.85 -26.60 -27.40
CA HIS A 312 -2.58 -25.93 -27.66
C HIS A 312 -1.93 -26.38 -28.97
N ASN A 313 -1.99 -27.67 -29.28
CA ASN A 313 -1.48 -28.21 -30.54
C ASN A 313 -2.28 -27.69 -31.75
N GLU A 314 -3.61 -27.64 -31.64
CA GLU A 314 -4.49 -27.03 -32.65
C GLU A 314 -4.13 -25.55 -32.87
N LEU A 315 -3.98 -24.80 -31.78
CA LEU A 315 -3.61 -23.38 -31.84
C LEU A 315 -2.23 -23.17 -32.48
N LYS A 316 -1.26 -24.05 -32.19
CA LYS A 316 0.07 -24.02 -32.80
C LYS A 316 0.00 -24.28 -34.31
N LEU A 317 -0.79 -25.25 -34.76
CA LEU A 317 -1.00 -25.54 -36.17
C LEU A 317 -1.64 -24.34 -36.90
N GLU A 318 -2.63 -23.71 -36.28
CA GLU A 318 -3.29 -22.51 -36.80
C GLU A 318 -2.31 -21.32 -36.91
N LEU A 319 -1.45 -21.13 -35.91
CA LEU A 319 -0.41 -20.10 -35.96
C LEU A 319 0.62 -20.35 -37.06
N LEU A 320 1.02 -21.62 -37.28
CA LEU A 320 1.93 -22.00 -38.36
C LEU A 320 1.30 -21.71 -39.73
N LYS A 321 0.02 -22.04 -39.94
CA LYS A 321 -0.70 -21.70 -41.17
C LYS A 321 -0.71 -20.19 -41.42
N ARG A 322 -1.05 -19.39 -40.40
CA ARG A 322 -1.06 -17.93 -40.52
C ARG A 322 0.32 -17.34 -40.81
N MET A 323 1.39 -17.95 -40.32
CA MET A 323 2.76 -17.54 -40.67
C MET A 323 3.09 -17.89 -42.13
N ALA A 324 2.75 -19.10 -42.59
CA ALA A 324 2.95 -19.50 -43.98
C ALA A 324 2.20 -18.58 -44.95
N ASP A 325 0.94 -18.26 -44.69
CA ASP A 325 0.15 -17.34 -45.51
C ASP A 325 0.77 -15.94 -45.59
N LYS A 326 1.35 -15.46 -44.47
CA LYS A 326 2.04 -14.16 -44.44
C LYS A 326 3.35 -14.18 -45.25
N ILE A 327 4.09 -15.28 -45.20
CA ILE A 327 5.32 -15.46 -45.98
C ILE A 327 4.96 -15.51 -47.47
N GLN A 328 3.99 -16.32 -47.86
CA GLN A 328 3.54 -16.45 -49.24
C GLN A 328 3.04 -15.10 -49.81
N LYS A 329 2.24 -14.34 -49.04
CA LYS A 329 1.82 -12.99 -49.44
C LYS A 329 2.98 -12.01 -49.63
N ARG A 330 4.06 -12.16 -48.86
CA ARG A 330 5.27 -11.33 -49.01
C ARG A 330 6.03 -11.72 -50.26
N GLU A 331 6.25 -13.01 -50.48
CA GLU A 331 6.90 -13.55 -51.68
C GLU A 331 6.13 -13.16 -52.95
N ASP A 332 4.80 -13.26 -52.95
CA ASP A 332 3.96 -12.83 -54.07
C ASP A 332 4.09 -11.34 -54.36
N LYS A 333 4.17 -10.51 -53.31
CA LYS A 333 4.35 -9.07 -53.45
C LYS A 333 5.73 -8.74 -54.04
N ASP A 334 6.76 -9.43 -53.58
CA ASP A 334 8.13 -9.22 -54.06
C ASP A 334 8.30 -9.76 -55.49
N ARG A 335 7.70 -10.92 -55.82
CA ARG A 335 7.59 -11.42 -57.19
C ARG A 335 6.91 -10.40 -58.12
N ARG A 336 5.75 -9.86 -57.73
CA ARG A 336 5.04 -8.84 -58.53
C ARG A 336 5.88 -7.58 -58.75
N LYS A 337 6.69 -7.18 -57.76
CA LYS A 337 7.63 -6.05 -57.93
C LYS A 337 8.73 -6.39 -58.94
N VAL A 338 9.34 -7.57 -58.83
CA VAL A 338 10.38 -8.02 -59.75
C VAL A 338 9.84 -8.15 -61.17
N GLU A 339 8.66 -8.74 -61.36
CA GLU A 339 7.98 -8.80 -62.66
C GLU A 339 7.71 -7.41 -63.26
N LYS A 340 7.29 -6.46 -62.42
CA LYS A 340 7.08 -5.07 -62.86
C LYS A 340 8.39 -4.40 -63.31
N ILE A 341 9.49 -4.66 -62.60
CA ILE A 341 10.82 -4.15 -62.97
C ILE A 341 11.29 -4.81 -64.28
N LEU A 342 11.16 -6.13 -64.41
CA LEU A 342 11.54 -6.86 -65.63
C LEU A 342 10.76 -6.36 -66.85
N LYS A 343 9.45 -6.16 -66.74
CA LYS A 343 8.62 -5.57 -67.80
C LYS A 343 9.03 -4.13 -68.16
N SER A 344 9.55 -3.36 -67.22
CA SER A 344 10.06 -2.01 -67.52
C SER A 344 11.46 -2.00 -68.14
N CYS A 345 12.24 -3.08 -67.98
CA CYS A 345 13.60 -3.21 -68.49
C CYS A 345 13.70 -3.97 -69.82
N MET A 346 12.62 -4.65 -70.25
CA MET A 346 12.50 -5.22 -71.59
C MET A 346 11.53 -4.36 -72.40
N PRO A 347 12.03 -3.39 -73.19
CA PRO A 347 11.18 -2.70 -74.15
C PRO A 347 10.65 -3.73 -75.16
N ASP A 348 9.36 -3.66 -75.46
CA ASP A 348 8.69 -4.49 -76.45
C ASP A 348 9.52 -4.53 -77.75
N GLN A 349 9.92 -5.74 -78.18
CA GLN A 349 10.35 -6.00 -79.56
C GLN A 349 9.13 -6.18 -80.44
#